data_AF-A0A4U7BP97-F1
#
_entry.id   AF-A0A4U7BP97-F1
#
_cell.length_a   1.000
_cell.length_b   1.000
_cell.length_c   1.000
_cell.angle_alpha   90.00
_cell.angle_beta   90.00
_cell.angle_gamma   90.00
#
_symmetry.space_group_name_H-M   'P 1'
#
loop_
_entity.id
_entity.type
_entity.pdbx_description
1 polymer ?
#
loop_
_entity_poly.entity_id
_entity_poly.type
_entity_poly.pdbx_seq_one_letter_code
_entity_poly.pdbx_strand_id
1 'polypeptide(L)'
;MFRLLFVSSVFIVALFGVNLKSFLTYTFDANKQYNLAEAKKIYFKNKCNACHGDNAEKNTSRFRALKDMSAEDIKSALIGYTLENSSTITSQMALYSKNLSHDDIDNIIAYIKGDNFAVELQVKDLTEEEPAQKTKHNIFLK
;
A
#
# COMPACT_ATOMS: atom_id res chain seq x y z
N MET A 1 -33.30 36.08 -4.74
CA MET A 1 -32.96 35.00 -5.70
C MET A 1 -31.52 34.55 -5.48
N PHE A 2 -31.20 33.93 -4.33
CA PHE A 2 -29.83 33.52 -3.96
C PHE A 2 -29.82 32.21 -3.16
N ARG A 3 -30.78 31.30 -3.43
CA ARG A 3 -30.93 30.03 -2.69
C ARG A 3 -30.52 28.77 -3.46
N LEU A 4 -29.95 28.90 -4.66
CA LEU A 4 -29.67 27.74 -5.52
C LEU A 4 -28.18 27.50 -5.83
N LEU A 5 -27.26 28.34 -5.36
CA LEU A 5 -25.83 28.19 -5.70
C LEU A 5 -25.00 27.39 -4.68
N PHE A 6 -25.54 27.01 -3.52
CA PHE A 6 -24.79 26.20 -2.54
C PHE A 6 -24.95 24.68 -2.71
N VAL A 7 -25.88 24.21 -3.53
CA VAL A 7 -26.14 22.76 -3.69
C VAL A 7 -25.26 22.14 -4.79
N SER A 8 -24.68 22.94 -5.68
CA SER A 8 -23.88 22.41 -6.80
C SER A 8 -22.45 22.04 -6.44
N SER A 9 -21.92 22.44 -5.27
CA SER A 9 -20.52 22.17 -4.92
C SER A 9 -20.27 20.77 -4.34
N VAL A 10 -21.32 20.06 -3.88
CA VAL A 10 -21.17 18.74 -3.25
C VAL A 10 -21.21 17.59 -4.27
N PHE A 11 -21.69 17.85 -5.50
CA PHE A 11 -21.91 16.79 -6.49
C PHE A 11 -20.72 16.49 -7.41
N ILE A 12 -19.65 17.29 -7.42
CA ILE A 12 -18.48 17.00 -8.26
C ILE A 12 -17.68 15.80 -7.71
N VAL A 13 -17.80 15.50 -6.42
CA VAL A 13 -17.10 14.36 -5.80
C VAL A 13 -17.68 13.00 -6.24
N ALA A 14 -18.91 12.97 -6.76
CA ALA A 14 -19.59 11.74 -7.18
C ALA A 14 -19.13 11.18 -8.54
N LEU A 15 -18.32 11.92 -9.31
CA LEU A 15 -17.78 11.44 -10.60
C LEU A 15 -16.49 10.63 -10.44
N PHE A 16 -15.85 10.68 -9.27
CA PHE A 16 -14.82 9.72 -8.90
C PHE A 16 -15.52 8.56 -8.20
N GLY A 17 -16.06 7.63 -8.99
CA GLY A 17 -16.46 6.30 -8.53
C GLY A 17 -15.25 5.46 -8.11
N VAL A 18 -14.31 6.05 -7.36
CA VAL A 18 -13.23 5.32 -6.71
C VAL A 18 -13.88 4.55 -5.57
N ASN A 19 -13.74 3.22 -5.62
CA ASN A 19 -14.18 2.37 -4.54
C ASN A 19 -13.36 2.75 -3.30
N LEU A 20 -13.92 3.61 -2.42
CA LEU A 20 -13.22 4.17 -1.27
C LEU A 20 -12.64 3.06 -0.38
N LYS A 21 -13.30 1.90 -0.34
CA LYS A 21 -12.81 0.72 0.37
C LYS A 21 -11.50 0.20 -0.23
N SER A 22 -11.38 0.13 -1.55
CA SER A 22 -10.11 -0.23 -2.20
C SER A 22 -9.03 0.77 -1.82
N PHE A 23 -9.29 2.08 -1.93
CA PHE A 23 -8.31 3.10 -1.55
C PHE A 23 -7.82 2.91 -0.11
N LEU A 24 -8.74 2.75 0.86
CA LEU A 24 -8.40 2.53 2.27
C LEU A 24 -7.69 1.20 2.55
N THR A 25 -7.92 0.16 1.74
CA THR A 25 -7.22 -1.12 1.92
C THR A 25 -5.77 -1.07 1.46
N TYR A 26 -5.41 -0.14 0.56
CA TYR A 26 -4.05 0.02 0.04
C TYR A 26 -3.26 1.13 0.74
N THR A 27 -3.90 2.02 1.50
CA THR A 27 -3.23 3.10 2.26
C THR A 27 -2.84 2.67 3.69
N PHE A 28 -1.87 3.38 4.29
CA PHE A 28 -1.46 3.18 5.68
C PHE A 28 -2.13 4.17 6.63
N ASP A 29 -2.40 3.74 7.86
CA ASP A 29 -2.78 4.66 8.94
C ASP A 29 -1.52 5.30 9.53
N ALA A 30 -1.29 6.59 9.23
CA ALA A 30 -0.12 7.31 9.75
C ALA A 30 -0.21 7.68 11.24
N ASN A 31 -1.39 7.54 11.87
CA ASN A 31 -1.52 7.74 13.30
C ASN A 31 -1.22 6.47 14.09
N LYS A 32 -1.09 5.33 13.39
CA LYS A 32 -0.81 4.05 14.02
C LYS A 32 0.67 3.96 14.39
N GLN A 33 0.94 3.74 15.67
CA GLN A 33 2.26 3.40 16.16
C GLN A 33 2.48 1.89 16.12
N TYR A 34 3.59 1.46 15.52
CA TYR A 34 3.93 0.05 15.40
C TYR A 34 4.91 -0.37 16.49
N ASN A 35 4.62 -1.50 17.16
CA ASN A 35 5.58 -2.15 18.03
C ASN A 35 6.51 -3.03 17.16
N LEU A 36 7.74 -2.57 16.92
CA LEU A 36 8.68 -3.29 16.04
C LEU A 36 9.04 -4.71 16.53
N ALA A 37 8.95 -4.98 17.83
CA ALA A 37 9.19 -6.32 18.36
C ALA A 37 8.04 -7.29 18.02
N GLU A 38 6.79 -6.83 18.13
CA GLU A 38 5.63 -7.64 17.72
C GLU A 38 5.55 -7.74 16.20
N ALA A 39 5.85 -6.66 15.48
CA ALA A 39 5.95 -6.65 14.02
C ALA A 39 6.98 -7.68 13.50
N LYS A 40 8.17 -7.72 14.13
CA LYS A 40 9.17 -8.76 13.87
C LYS A 40 8.59 -10.15 14.13
N LYS A 41 7.94 -10.36 15.26
CA LYS A 41 7.35 -11.66 15.59
C LYS A 41 6.31 -12.09 14.55
N ILE A 42 5.46 -11.18 14.05
CA ILE A 42 4.51 -11.45 12.96
C ILE A 42 5.24 -11.86 11.68
N TYR A 43 6.32 -11.15 11.30
CA TYR A 43 7.15 -11.48 10.14
C TYR A 43 7.72 -12.91 10.20
N PHE A 44 8.28 -13.30 11.35
CA PHE A 44 8.86 -14.64 11.54
C PHE A 44 7.79 -15.72 11.72
N LYS A 45 6.67 -15.42 12.39
CA LYS A 45 5.53 -16.33 12.56
C LYS A 45 4.96 -16.75 11.21
N ASN A 46 4.80 -15.78 10.29
CA ASN A 46 4.30 -16.00 8.94
C ASN A 46 5.37 -16.50 7.94
N LYS A 47 6.57 -16.85 8.43
CA LYS A 47 7.66 -17.45 7.65
C LYS A 47 8.16 -16.59 6.48
N CYS A 48 7.94 -15.28 6.53
CA CYS A 48 8.46 -14.36 5.51
C CYS A 48 9.99 -14.46 5.41
N ASN A 49 10.66 -14.62 6.54
CA ASN A 49 12.11 -14.72 6.65
C ASN A 49 12.71 -15.95 5.95
N ALA A 50 11.94 -17.04 5.84
CA ALA A 50 12.42 -18.29 5.24
C ALA A 50 12.86 -18.09 3.79
N CYS A 51 12.10 -17.29 3.03
CA CYS A 51 12.41 -16.95 1.65
C CYS A 51 13.10 -15.59 1.53
N HIS A 52 12.63 -14.56 2.23
CA HIS A 52 13.11 -13.19 2.03
C HIS A 52 14.30 -12.79 2.93
N GLY A 53 14.72 -13.61 3.88
CA GLY A 53 15.81 -13.29 4.82
C GLY A 53 15.31 -12.60 6.09
N ASP A 54 16.13 -12.55 7.13
CA ASP A 54 15.70 -12.06 8.44
C ASP A 54 15.43 -10.55 8.45
N ASN A 55 16.03 -9.81 7.52
CA ASN A 55 15.84 -8.37 7.30
C ASN A 55 15.28 -8.09 5.89
N ALA A 56 14.59 -9.08 5.29
CA ALA A 56 14.02 -9.03 3.96
C ALA A 56 15.01 -8.64 2.83
N GLU A 57 16.29 -9.01 2.99
CA GLU A 57 17.40 -8.64 2.13
C GLU A 57 17.67 -9.61 0.98
N LYS A 58 17.09 -10.81 0.99
CA LYS A 58 17.39 -11.83 -0.01
C LYS A 58 16.79 -11.47 -1.37
N ASN A 59 17.63 -11.49 -2.38
CA ASN A 59 17.25 -11.30 -3.77
C ASN A 59 17.68 -12.51 -4.61
N THR A 60 16.76 -13.10 -5.36
CA THR A 60 16.99 -14.27 -6.22
C THR A 60 16.19 -14.13 -7.51
N SER A 61 16.38 -15.05 -8.46
CA SER A 61 15.54 -15.11 -9.67
C SER A 61 14.06 -15.40 -9.39
N ARG A 62 13.71 -15.89 -8.19
CA ARG A 62 12.34 -16.27 -7.82
C ARG A 62 11.64 -15.24 -6.93
N PHE A 63 12.39 -14.44 -6.16
CA PHE A 63 11.84 -13.43 -5.24
C PHE A 63 12.82 -12.29 -5.04
N ARG A 64 12.28 -11.07 -4.87
CA ARG A 64 13.05 -9.83 -4.68
C ARG A 64 13.32 -9.53 -3.21
N ALA A 65 14.35 -8.71 -2.96
CA ALA A 65 14.60 -8.12 -1.66
C ALA A 65 13.47 -7.13 -1.32
N LEU A 66 12.72 -7.39 -0.25
CA LEU A 66 11.57 -6.56 0.12
C LEU A 66 12.04 -5.22 0.71
N LYS A 67 13.20 -5.18 1.37
CA LYS A 67 13.75 -3.94 1.94
C LYS A 67 13.94 -2.82 0.89
N ASP A 68 14.20 -3.21 -0.36
CA ASP A 68 14.44 -2.30 -1.49
C ASP A 68 13.13 -1.89 -2.19
N MET A 69 11.98 -2.44 -1.78
CA MET A 69 10.67 -2.04 -2.28
C MET A 69 10.12 -0.83 -1.50
N SER A 70 9.20 -0.10 -2.14
CA SER A 70 8.34 0.82 -1.40
C SER A 70 7.35 0.05 -0.53
N ALA A 71 6.85 0.69 0.52
CA ALA A 71 5.85 0.09 1.39
C ALA A 71 4.54 -0.20 0.62
N GLU A 72 4.17 0.69 -0.30
CA GLU A 72 2.98 0.60 -1.15
C GLU A 72 3.07 -0.62 -2.06
N ASP A 73 4.24 -0.86 -2.65
CA ASP A 73 4.46 -2.00 -3.55
C ASP A 73 4.35 -3.32 -2.78
N ILE A 74 4.89 -3.39 -1.55
CA ILE A 74 4.79 -4.58 -0.70
C ILE A 74 3.34 -4.83 -0.33
N LYS A 75 2.63 -3.80 0.13
CA LYS A 75 1.22 -3.89 0.54
C LYS A 75 0.34 -4.31 -0.64
N SER A 76 0.53 -3.67 -1.78
CA SER A 76 -0.23 -3.95 -3.00
C SER A 76 0.02 -5.37 -3.50
N ALA A 77 1.26 -5.85 -3.47
CA ALA A 77 1.58 -7.22 -3.83
C ALA A 77 0.94 -8.24 -2.88
N LEU A 78 1.05 -8.03 -1.55
CA LEU A 78 0.48 -8.92 -0.55
C LEU A 78 -1.05 -9.01 -0.67
N ILE A 79 -1.73 -7.88 -0.86
CA ILE A 79 -3.19 -7.85 -1.09
C ILE A 79 -3.53 -8.52 -2.44
N GLY A 80 -2.77 -8.25 -3.50
CA GLY A 80 -2.96 -8.91 -4.79
C GLY A 80 -2.92 -10.44 -4.67
N TYR A 81 -1.99 -10.97 -3.87
CA TYR A 81 -1.89 -12.40 -3.58
C TYR A 81 -3.06 -12.96 -2.76
N THR A 82 -3.72 -12.17 -1.91
CA THR A 82 -4.93 -12.62 -1.19
C THR A 82 -6.13 -12.76 -2.12
N LEU A 83 -6.17 -11.94 -3.17
CA LEU A 83 -7.22 -11.94 -4.19
C LEU A 83 -6.97 -12.95 -5.32
N GLU A 84 -5.78 -13.56 -5.38
CA GLU A 84 -5.41 -14.53 -6.42
C GLU A 84 -6.28 -15.81 -6.30
N ASN A 85 -7.07 -16.05 -7.34
CA ASN A 85 -8.04 -17.14 -7.39
C ASN A 85 -7.31 -18.48 -7.50
N SER A 86 -7.70 -19.48 -6.71
CA SER A 86 -6.99 -20.77 -6.59
C SER A 86 -7.10 -21.68 -7.82
N SER A 87 -7.76 -21.23 -8.89
CA SER A 87 -8.00 -21.99 -10.12
C SER A 87 -6.80 -21.97 -11.10
N THR A 88 -5.82 -21.10 -10.88
CA THR A 88 -4.51 -21.10 -11.57
C THR A 88 -3.40 -21.53 -10.59
N ILE A 89 -2.22 -21.91 -11.12
CA ILE A 89 -1.05 -22.27 -10.30
C ILE A 89 -0.84 -21.19 -9.25
N THR A 90 -1.22 -21.49 -8.01
CA THR A 90 -1.18 -20.53 -6.91
C THR A 90 0.28 -20.30 -6.56
N SER A 91 0.74 -19.06 -6.65
CA SER A 91 2.10 -18.71 -6.25
C SER A 91 2.34 -19.16 -4.80
N GLN A 92 3.57 -19.58 -4.46
CA GLN A 92 3.88 -19.91 -3.06
C GLN A 92 3.53 -18.74 -2.14
N MET A 93 3.70 -17.50 -2.62
CA MET A 93 3.36 -16.30 -1.88
C MET A 93 1.86 -16.16 -1.61
N ALA A 94 0.99 -16.52 -2.54
CA ALA A 94 -0.45 -16.53 -2.31
C ALA A 94 -0.90 -17.48 -1.20
N LEU A 95 -0.21 -18.59 -0.96
CA LEU A 95 -0.52 -19.48 0.18
C LEU A 95 -0.24 -18.82 1.53
N TYR A 96 0.85 -18.08 1.64
CA TYR A 96 1.19 -17.35 2.87
C TYR A 96 0.32 -16.09 3.04
N SER A 97 0.12 -15.32 1.97
CA SER A 97 -0.63 -14.06 2.02
C SER A 97 -2.10 -14.25 2.38
N LYS A 98 -2.73 -15.36 1.99
CA LYS A 98 -4.15 -15.65 2.30
C LYS A 98 -4.48 -15.72 3.79
N ASN A 99 -3.47 -15.95 4.64
CA ASN A 99 -3.64 -16.02 6.09
C ASN A 99 -3.31 -14.69 6.80
N LEU A 100 -2.93 -13.65 6.06
CA LEU A 100 -2.59 -12.34 6.62
C LEU A 100 -3.83 -11.46 6.70
N SER A 101 -4.06 -10.85 7.86
CA SER A 101 -4.96 -9.71 7.98
C SER A 101 -4.31 -8.44 7.41
N HIS A 102 -5.10 -7.40 7.14
CA HIS A 102 -4.54 -6.08 6.79
C HIS A 102 -3.60 -5.55 7.88
N ASP A 103 -3.91 -5.84 9.15
CA ASP A 103 -3.07 -5.46 10.28
C ASP A 103 -1.72 -6.20 10.28
N ASP A 104 -1.72 -7.50 9.96
CA ASP A 104 -0.48 -8.28 9.81
C ASP A 104 0.39 -7.74 8.68
N ILE A 105 -0.22 -7.37 7.54
CA ILE A 105 0.49 -6.78 6.39
C ILE A 105 1.17 -5.48 6.82
N ASP A 106 0.46 -4.59 7.50
CA ASP A 106 1.01 -3.31 7.95
C ASP A 106 2.14 -3.51 8.97
N ASN A 107 1.99 -4.44 9.92
CA ASN A 107 3.05 -4.80 10.86
C ASN A 107 4.28 -5.40 10.15
N ILE A 108 4.09 -6.28 9.17
CA ILE A 108 5.19 -6.84 8.37
C ILE A 108 5.96 -5.72 7.67
N ILE A 109 5.27 -4.75 7.10
CA ILE A 109 5.89 -3.61 6.40
C ILE A 109 6.61 -2.71 7.40
N ALA A 110 6.01 -2.42 8.56
CA ALA A 110 6.66 -1.67 9.63
C ALA A 110 7.97 -2.34 10.09
N TYR A 111 8.01 -3.67 10.19
CA TYR A 111 9.25 -4.37 10.50
C TYR A 111 10.32 -4.19 9.42
N ILE A 112 9.94 -4.23 8.14
CA ILE A 112 10.87 -4.14 7.01
C ILE A 112 11.38 -2.71 6.79
N LYS A 113 10.50 -1.71 6.94
CA LYS A 113 10.79 -0.30 6.61
C LYS A 113 11.15 0.56 7.81
N GLY A 114 10.88 0.11 9.03
CA GLY A 114 10.95 0.92 10.23
C GLY A 114 9.57 1.46 10.63
N ASP A 115 9.47 2.03 11.83
CA ASP A 115 8.21 2.50 12.44
C ASP A 115 7.63 3.76 11.77
N ASN A 116 8.49 4.63 11.24
CA ASN A 116 8.07 5.93 10.68
C ASN A 116 7.66 5.90 9.21
N PHE A 117 7.67 4.74 8.57
CA PHE A 117 7.41 4.63 7.12
C PHE A 117 6.04 5.22 6.74
N ALA A 118 5.00 5.04 7.55
CA ALA A 118 3.66 5.55 7.27
C ALA A 118 3.58 7.09 7.31
N VAL A 119 4.38 7.73 8.18
CA VAL A 119 4.48 9.19 8.26
C VAL A 119 5.29 9.75 7.10
N GLU A 120 6.40 9.08 6.75
CA GLU A 120 7.24 9.46 5.60
C GLU A 120 6.44 9.46 4.29
N LEU A 121 5.51 8.51 4.14
CA LEU A 121 4.62 8.43 2.97
C LEU A 121 3.59 9.55 2.92
N GLN A 122 2.99 9.93 4.05
CA GLN A 122 2.09 11.09 4.08
C GLN A 122 2.84 12.39 3.77
N VAL A 123 4.04 12.55 4.30
CA VAL A 123 4.87 13.73 4.00
C VAL A 123 5.21 13.77 2.51
N LYS A 124 5.53 12.62 1.92
CA LYS A 124 5.80 12.50 0.49
C LYS A 124 4.56 12.87 -0.35
N ASP A 125 3.38 12.36 -0.03
CA ASP A 125 2.13 12.71 -0.72
C ASP A 125 1.78 14.22 -0.60
N LEU A 126 2.14 14.84 0.52
CA LEU A 126 1.94 16.28 0.76
C LEU A 126 2.98 17.17 0.05
N THR A 127 4.12 16.61 -0.34
CA THR A 127 5.25 17.35 -0.92
C THR A 127 5.48 17.03 -2.40
N GLU A 128 4.87 15.97 -2.93
CA GLU A 128 4.79 15.71 -4.36
C GLU A 128 3.85 16.74 -5.02
N GLU A 129 4.43 17.68 -5.77
CA GLU A 129 3.66 18.58 -6.63
C GLU A 129 2.85 17.76 -7.64
N GLU A 130 1.54 18.06 -7.77
CA GLU A 130 0.69 17.43 -8.78
C GLU A 130 1.38 17.51 -10.14
N PRO A 131 1.49 16.39 -10.90
CA PRO A 131 2.03 16.46 -12.24
C PRO A 131 1.21 17.46 -13.05
N ALA A 132 1.90 18.44 -13.64
CA ALA A 132 1.28 19.55 -14.37
C ALA A 132 0.12 19.04 -15.24
N GLN A 133 -1.08 19.55 -14.96
CA GLN A 133 -2.32 19.09 -15.59
C GLN A 133 -2.16 19.17 -17.11
N LYS A 134 -2.15 18.01 -17.77
CA LYS A 134 -2.18 17.96 -19.23
C LYS A 134 -3.56 18.42 -19.68
N THR A 135 -3.64 19.57 -20.32
CA THR A 135 -4.83 19.96 -21.08
C THR A 135 -5.07 18.93 -22.20
N LYS A 136 -6.30 18.80 -22.70
CA LYS A 136 -6.69 17.86 -23.78
C LYS A 136 -5.82 17.90 -25.05
N HIS A 137 -4.89 18.85 -25.15
CA HIS A 137 -4.02 19.10 -26.30
C HIS A 137 -2.52 18.90 -26.02
N ASN A 138 -2.11 18.22 -24.94
CA ASN A 138 -0.68 17.89 -24.67
C ASN A 138 0.28 19.11 -24.68
N ILE A 139 -0.13 20.24 -24.11
CA ILE A 139 0.77 21.38 -23.87
C ILE A 139 0.82 21.63 -22.37
N PHE A 140 2.04 21.62 -21.82
CA PHE A 140 2.33 22.02 -20.44
C PHE A 140 2.31 23.55 -20.34
N LEU A 141 1.53 24.11 -19.43
CA LEU A 141 1.59 25.54 -19.11
C LEU A 141 2.91 25.82 -18.37
N LYS A 142 3.65 26.82 -18.85
CA LYS A 142 4.91 27.31 -18.27
C LYS A 142 4.63 28.21 -17.06
#